data_AF-A0A0A9DN02-F1
#
_entry.id   AF-A0A0A9DN02-F1
#
_cell.length_a   1.000
_cell.length_b   1.000
_cell.length_c   1.000
_cell.angle_alpha   90.00
_cell.angle_beta   90.00
_cell.angle_gamma   90.00
#
_symmetry.space_group_name_H-M   'P 1'
#
loop_
_entity.id
_entity.type
_entity.pdbx_description
1 polymer ?
#
loop_
_entity_poly.entity_id
_entity_poly.type
_entity_poly.pdbx_seq_one_letter_code
_entity_poly.pdbx_strand_id
1 'polypeptide(L)'
;MTANAEVRARYSLRFANVLGPAVPPFRVVQMQMMRRQMVDAMAEGPRLFRSRDSTRFGTNNVACLLRTTLEQPMIGYIRDDRLTIECDVTVIRESQLSGDSVESSEIEVPPCDIMKHFGKLLKDKVGADVTFIVGGETFEAHKIVLATRSPVFMAEFYGQMRESGTCCVTVKDVQPAVFGALLHFIYNDSLPDMGDLEGNEYHEMIWHLLVAADRYAMERMKLLCQSILAQDLDVETVATTLGSADRYNCDKLKAACVQFIASSEKMDAVVATQGYANLKRTCPSVFVDLFEKTSKLRKT
;
A
#
# COMPACT_ATOMS: atom_id res chain seq x y z
N MET A 1 18.11 -4.43 21.90
CA MET A 1 18.43 -4.79 20.51
C MET A 1 19.26 -3.68 19.87
N THR A 2 20.58 -3.84 19.93
CA THR A 2 21.60 -2.94 19.36
C THR A 2 21.33 -2.58 17.89
N ALA A 3 21.40 -1.28 17.57
CA ALA A 3 20.97 -0.66 16.31
C ALA A 3 21.86 -0.95 15.08
N ASN A 4 22.86 -1.84 15.23
CA ASN A 4 23.73 -2.28 14.14
C ASN A 4 23.63 -3.79 13.83
N ALA A 5 22.68 -4.50 14.42
CA ALA A 5 22.35 -5.85 13.95
C ALA A 5 21.61 -5.76 12.59
N GLU A 6 22.34 -5.96 11.50
CA GLU A 6 21.74 -6.17 10.19
C GLU A 6 21.02 -7.53 10.22
N VAL A 7 19.71 -7.53 10.47
CA VAL A 7 18.88 -8.73 10.40
C VAL A 7 18.74 -9.12 8.94
N ARG A 8 19.58 -10.07 8.55
CA ARG A 8 19.61 -10.65 7.21
C ARG A 8 18.71 -11.87 7.22
N ALA A 9 17.51 -11.70 6.67
CA ALA A 9 16.59 -12.81 6.43
C ALA A 9 16.87 -13.39 5.05
N ARG A 10 17.22 -14.68 5.00
CA ARG A 10 17.19 -15.49 3.79
C ARG A 10 15.88 -16.24 3.78
N TYR A 11 15.07 -16.07 2.74
CA TYR A 11 13.86 -16.87 2.53
C TYR A 11 14.07 -17.88 1.40
N SER A 12 13.75 -19.14 1.68
CA SER A 12 13.54 -20.16 0.65
C SER A 12 12.06 -20.47 0.63
N LEU A 13 11.37 -20.06 -0.43
CA LEU A 13 9.97 -20.44 -0.64
C LEU A 13 9.96 -21.86 -1.21
N ARG A 14 9.42 -22.81 -0.45
CA ARG A 14 9.19 -24.18 -0.92
C ARG A 14 7.71 -24.47 -0.84
N PHE A 15 7.18 -25.06 -1.90
CA PHE A 15 5.82 -25.56 -1.88
C PHE A 15 5.84 -26.97 -1.26
N ALA A 16 5.20 -27.13 -0.11
CA ALA A 16 5.16 -28.41 0.59
C ALA A 16 4.26 -29.40 -0.15
N ASN A 17 4.85 -30.45 -0.71
CA ASN A 17 4.08 -31.55 -1.29
C ASN A 17 3.78 -32.57 -0.18
N VAL A 18 2.57 -32.56 0.37
CA VAL A 18 2.18 -33.46 1.47
C VAL A 18 1.84 -34.85 0.91
N LEU A 19 2.84 -35.61 0.46
CA LEU A 19 2.63 -36.98 -0.04
C LEU A 19 2.12 -37.91 1.07
N GLY A 20 0.86 -38.35 0.97
CA GLY A 20 0.40 -39.63 1.52
C GLY A 20 0.87 -40.80 0.64
N PRO A 21 0.85 -42.06 1.11
CA PRO A 21 1.72 -43.10 0.57
C PRO A 21 1.22 -43.74 -0.75
N ALA A 22 2.23 -44.22 -1.49
CA ALA A 22 2.23 -45.14 -2.64
C ALA A 22 1.98 -44.56 -4.04
N VAL A 23 3.08 -44.25 -4.75
CA VAL A 23 3.09 -44.09 -6.21
C VAL A 23 4.20 -45.00 -6.81
N PRO A 24 3.91 -45.79 -7.87
CA PRO A 24 4.80 -46.84 -8.39
C PRO A 24 6.09 -46.31 -9.06
N PRO A 25 7.14 -47.16 -9.18
CA PRO A 25 8.53 -46.77 -9.37
C PRO A 25 8.85 -45.99 -10.66
N PHE A 26 8.02 -46.11 -11.72
CA PHE A 26 8.22 -45.36 -12.97
C PHE A 26 7.99 -43.85 -12.82
N ARG A 27 7.16 -43.40 -11.87
CA ARG A 27 6.89 -41.97 -11.63
C ARG A 27 7.99 -41.26 -10.85
N VAL A 28 8.86 -42.00 -10.16
CA VAL A 28 9.93 -41.44 -9.32
C VAL A 28 11.03 -40.79 -10.17
N VAL A 29 11.39 -41.41 -11.30
CA VAL A 29 12.46 -40.93 -12.20
C VAL A 29 12.04 -39.64 -12.92
N GLN A 30 10.77 -39.56 -13.35
CA GLN A 30 10.22 -38.38 -14.02
C GLN A 30 10.00 -37.22 -13.03
N MET A 31 9.54 -37.50 -11.80
CA MET A 31 9.55 -36.51 -10.70
C MET A 31 10.97 -36.05 -10.38
N GLN A 32 11.98 -36.91 -10.38
CA GLN A 32 13.37 -36.54 -10.08
C GLN A 32 14.01 -35.68 -11.18
N MET A 33 13.75 -35.94 -12.46
CA MET A 33 14.22 -35.08 -13.56
C MET A 33 13.56 -33.70 -13.53
N MET A 34 12.26 -33.63 -13.25
CA MET A 34 11.52 -32.37 -13.10
C MET A 34 11.94 -31.62 -11.81
N ARG A 35 12.29 -32.36 -10.75
CA ARG A 35 12.95 -31.81 -9.54
C ARG A 35 14.30 -31.20 -9.89
N ARG A 36 15.10 -31.84 -10.73
CA ARG A 36 16.42 -31.33 -11.15
C ARG A 36 16.30 -30.05 -11.97
N GLN A 37 15.35 -30.00 -12.91
CA GLN A 37 15.06 -28.79 -13.70
C GLN A 37 14.44 -27.64 -12.88
N MET A 38 13.60 -27.92 -11.87
CA MET A 38 13.07 -26.87 -10.98
C MET A 38 14.07 -26.42 -9.91
N VAL A 39 14.95 -27.31 -9.43
CA VAL A 39 16.06 -26.94 -8.54
C VAL A 39 17.08 -26.08 -9.28
N ASP A 40 17.32 -26.33 -10.58
CA ASP A 40 18.17 -25.47 -11.43
C ASP A 40 17.50 -24.11 -11.76
N ALA A 41 16.17 -24.04 -11.83
CA ALA A 41 15.44 -22.76 -11.96
C ALA A 41 15.35 -21.97 -10.64
N MET A 42 15.52 -22.64 -9.51
CA MET A 42 15.69 -22.04 -8.18
C MET A 42 17.16 -21.82 -7.82
N ALA A 43 18.08 -21.89 -8.78
CA ALA A 43 19.52 -21.68 -8.57
C ALA A 43 19.92 -20.23 -8.25
N GLU A 44 18.96 -19.35 -7.98
CA GLU A 44 19.29 -18.11 -7.29
C GLU A 44 19.39 -18.40 -5.80
N GLY A 45 20.64 -18.36 -5.33
CA GLY A 45 20.97 -18.50 -3.92
C GLY A 45 20.16 -17.55 -3.02
N PRO A 46 20.17 -17.83 -1.72
CA PRO A 46 19.31 -17.14 -0.78
C PRO A 46 19.55 -15.62 -0.77
N ARG A 47 18.48 -14.84 -0.97
CA ARG A 47 18.52 -13.37 -1.10
C ARG A 47 18.57 -12.66 0.25
N LEU A 48 19.18 -11.47 0.28
CA LEU A 48 19.54 -10.74 1.49
C LEU A 48 18.60 -9.55 1.74
N PHE A 49 17.90 -9.53 2.87
CA PHE A 49 17.10 -8.38 3.28
C PHE A 49 17.90 -7.40 4.17
N ARG A 50 17.71 -6.08 3.98
CA ARG A 50 18.27 -5.01 4.84
C ARG A 50 17.17 -4.13 5.39
N SER A 51 17.09 -4.02 6.72
CA SER A 51 16.07 -3.23 7.43
C SER A 51 16.05 -1.72 7.12
N ARG A 52 17.11 -1.17 6.48
CA ARG A 52 17.21 0.26 6.12
C ARG A 52 16.76 0.56 4.68
N ASP A 53 16.38 -0.46 3.91
CA ASP A 53 15.87 -0.32 2.55
C ASP A 53 14.34 -0.24 2.59
N SER A 54 13.78 0.94 2.30
CA SER A 54 12.32 1.18 2.26
C SER A 54 11.71 0.88 0.90
N THR A 55 12.49 0.36 -0.05
CA THR A 55 11.94 -0.17 -1.29
C THR A 55 11.23 -1.50 -0.95
N ARG A 56 9.91 -1.41 -0.81
CA ARG A 56 8.99 -2.55 -0.66
C ARG A 56 9.40 -3.65 -1.64
N PHE A 57 9.82 -4.84 -1.21
CA PHE A 57 9.82 -6.05 -2.07
C PHE A 57 9.73 -7.31 -1.21
N GLY A 58 8.66 -8.11 -1.27
CA GLY A 58 8.36 -9.12 -2.32
C GLY A 58 8.93 -8.83 -3.72
N THR A 59 9.62 -9.81 -4.30
CA THR A 59 10.38 -9.65 -5.55
C THR A 59 9.55 -9.08 -6.73
N ASN A 60 10.09 -8.08 -7.44
CA ASN A 60 9.64 -7.68 -8.79
C ASN A 60 9.92 -8.75 -9.88
N ASN A 61 10.56 -9.86 -9.50
CA ASN A 61 10.82 -11.03 -10.33
C ASN A 61 10.63 -12.27 -9.46
N VAL A 62 9.39 -12.55 -9.03
CA VAL A 62 9.09 -13.92 -8.61
C VAL A 62 9.23 -14.74 -9.90
N ALA A 63 9.92 -15.87 -9.86
CA ALA A 63 9.52 -16.97 -10.72
C ALA A 63 8.09 -17.37 -10.32
N CYS A 64 7.10 -16.54 -10.69
CA CYS A 64 5.70 -16.82 -10.48
C CYS A 64 5.44 -18.13 -11.21
N LEU A 65 5.11 -19.18 -10.46
CA LEU A 65 4.49 -20.34 -11.08
C LEU A 65 3.21 -19.83 -11.74
N LEU A 66 3.06 -20.12 -13.03
CA LEU A 66 1.82 -19.83 -13.72
C LEU A 66 0.68 -20.47 -12.92
N ARG A 67 -0.43 -19.76 -12.82
CA ARG A 67 -1.65 -20.25 -12.16
C ARG A 67 -2.03 -21.65 -12.65
N THR A 68 -1.88 -21.88 -13.96
CA THR A 68 -2.09 -23.17 -14.63
C THR A 68 -1.18 -24.29 -14.12
N THR A 69 -0.01 -23.98 -13.59
CA THR A 69 0.90 -24.95 -12.95
C THR A 69 0.56 -25.15 -11.47
N LEU A 70 0.09 -24.12 -10.77
CA LEU A 70 -0.35 -24.23 -9.37
C LEU A 70 -1.65 -25.04 -9.23
N GLU A 71 -2.58 -24.86 -10.17
CA GLU A 71 -3.88 -25.53 -10.21
C GLU A 71 -3.82 -26.92 -10.87
N GLN A 72 -2.65 -27.38 -11.33
CA GLN A 72 -2.50 -28.70 -11.93
C GLN A 72 -2.73 -29.80 -10.88
N PRO A 73 -3.74 -30.67 -11.05
CA PRO A 73 -4.09 -31.69 -10.04
C PRO A 73 -2.96 -32.69 -9.78
N MET A 74 -2.07 -32.90 -10.75
CA MET A 74 -0.93 -33.82 -10.62
C MET A 74 0.19 -33.31 -9.71
N ILE A 75 0.28 -31.99 -9.50
CA ILE A 75 1.38 -31.37 -8.74
C ILE A 75 1.03 -31.23 -7.26
N GLY A 76 -0.26 -31.07 -6.95
CA GLY A 76 -0.81 -31.23 -5.59
C GLY A 76 -0.56 -30.06 -4.63
N TYR A 77 -0.27 -28.87 -5.15
CA TYR A 77 -0.01 -27.67 -4.35
C TYR A 77 -1.25 -27.02 -3.74
N ILE A 78 -2.41 -27.15 -4.40
CA ILE A 78 -3.70 -26.70 -3.88
C ILE A 78 -4.45 -27.92 -3.36
N ARG A 79 -4.84 -27.91 -2.09
CA ARG A 79 -5.69 -28.93 -1.46
C ARG A 79 -6.82 -28.27 -0.72
N ASP A 80 -8.04 -28.78 -0.91
CA ASP A 80 -9.25 -28.24 -0.29
C ASP A 80 -9.40 -26.72 -0.48
N ASP A 81 -9.04 -26.23 -1.67
CA ASP A 81 -9.01 -24.80 -2.04
C ASP A 81 -8.03 -23.95 -1.20
N ARG A 82 -7.00 -24.58 -0.63
CA ARG A 82 -5.97 -23.91 0.18
C ARG A 82 -4.58 -24.13 -0.42
N LEU A 83 -3.86 -23.02 -0.56
CA LEU A 83 -2.45 -22.99 -0.92
C LEU A 83 -1.62 -22.74 0.35
N THR A 84 -0.71 -23.65 0.66
CA THR A 84 0.21 -23.49 1.80
C THR A 84 1.58 -23.08 1.28
N ILE A 85 2.03 -21.89 1.69
CA ILE A 85 3.35 -21.36 1.36
C ILE A 85 4.24 -21.52 2.58
N GLU A 86 5.30 -22.32 2.45
CA GLU A 86 6.30 -22.48 3.50
C GLU A 86 7.46 -21.51 3.24
N CYS A 87 7.79 -20.71 4.25
CA CYS A 87 8.84 -19.72 4.20
C CYS A 87 9.88 -20.02 5.28
N ASP A 88 11.03 -20.54 4.86
CA ASP A 88 12.17 -20.74 5.75
C ASP A 88 12.92 -19.43 5.92
N VAL A 89 12.75 -18.76 7.06
CA VAL A 89 13.46 -17.52 7.39
C VAL A 89 14.68 -17.84 8.26
N THR A 90 15.87 -17.72 7.70
CA THR A 90 17.11 -17.77 8.49
C THR A 90 17.57 -16.37 8.83
N VAL A 91 17.61 -16.04 10.12
CA VAL A 91 18.15 -14.78 10.63
C VAL A 91 19.64 -14.95 10.90
N ILE A 92 20.48 -14.36 10.04
CA ILE A 92 21.92 -14.32 10.27
C ILE A 92 22.22 -13.11 11.16
N ARG A 93 22.72 -13.37 12.36
CA ARG A 93 23.44 -12.37 13.17
C ARG A 93 24.92 -12.56 12.88
N GLU A 94 25.60 -11.55 12.35
CA GLU A 94 27.06 -11.58 12.30
C GLU A 94 27.55 -11.60 13.75
N SER A 95 28.04 -12.75 14.20
CA SER A 95 28.82 -12.82 15.42
C SER A 95 30.15 -12.17 15.13
N GLN A 96 30.45 -11.07 15.83
CA GLN A 96 31.81 -10.56 15.94
C GLN A 96 32.63 -11.60 16.71
N LEU A 97 33.06 -12.68 16.04
CA LEU A 97 34.15 -13.50 16.54
C LEU A 97 35.43 -12.87 16.02
N SER A 98 35.89 -11.92 16.82
CA SER A 98 37.28 -11.64 17.15
C SER A 98 38.30 -12.57 16.47
N GLY A 99 38.92 -12.11 15.40
CA GLY A 99 40.38 -12.11 15.37
C GLY A 99 40.81 -10.91 16.22
N ASP A 100 41.23 -11.19 17.45
CA ASP A 100 41.83 -10.26 18.44
C ASP A 100 41.67 -8.76 18.15
N SER A 101 40.70 -8.10 18.80
CA SER A 101 40.85 -6.80 19.48
C SER A 101 39.51 -6.07 19.74
N VAL A 102 39.36 -5.63 20.99
CA VAL A 102 38.43 -4.63 21.55
C VAL A 102 36.96 -5.04 21.72
N GLU A 103 36.56 -5.26 22.98
CA GLU A 103 35.17 -5.14 23.42
C GLU A 103 34.63 -3.74 23.07
N SER A 104 33.95 -3.61 21.93
CA SER A 104 33.20 -2.39 21.65
C SER A 104 31.94 -2.41 22.52
N SER A 105 31.94 -1.63 23.58
CA SER A 105 30.72 -1.23 24.29
C SER A 105 29.83 -0.43 23.33
N GLU A 106 29.09 -1.09 22.45
CA GLU A 106 28.12 -0.42 21.57
C GLU A 106 26.93 0.05 22.42
N ILE A 107 26.79 1.37 22.54
CA ILE A 107 25.65 2.01 23.17
C ILE A 107 24.39 1.67 22.35
N GLU A 108 23.43 0.99 22.98
CA GLU A 108 22.16 0.68 22.35
C GLU A 108 21.31 1.96 22.19
N VAL A 109 21.08 2.38 20.95
CA VAL A 109 20.25 3.55 20.62
C VAL A 109 18.79 3.11 20.42
N PRO A 110 17.83 3.69 21.16
CA PRO A 110 16.41 3.42 20.97
C PRO A 110 15.92 3.83 19.56
N PRO A 111 14.85 3.19 19.04
CA PRO A 111 14.26 3.56 17.76
C PRO A 111 13.67 4.98 17.80
N CYS A 112 13.56 5.63 16.63
CA CYS A 112 12.98 6.96 16.50
C CYS A 112 11.52 7.00 17.02
N ASP A 113 11.22 7.97 17.87
CA ASP A 113 9.94 8.15 18.55
C ASP A 113 9.29 9.53 18.29
N ILE A 114 9.87 10.33 17.39
CA ILE A 114 9.40 11.69 17.09
C ILE A 114 7.92 11.73 16.69
N MET A 115 7.46 10.78 15.89
CA MET A 115 6.05 10.69 15.47
C MET A 115 5.12 10.40 16.66
N LYS A 116 5.59 9.62 17.65
CA LYS A 116 4.83 9.39 18.89
C LYS A 116 4.74 10.67 19.71
N HIS A 117 5.80 11.48 19.75
CA HIS A 117 5.79 12.77 20.43
C HIS A 117 4.84 13.77 19.76
N PHE A 118 4.82 13.86 18.43
CA PHE A 118 3.84 14.68 17.72
C PHE A 118 2.41 14.15 17.85
N GLY A 119 2.19 12.84 17.75
CA GLY A 119 0.87 12.26 18.00
C GLY A 119 0.36 12.57 19.41
N LYS A 120 1.24 12.50 20.42
CA LYS A 120 0.92 12.90 21.79
C LYS A 120 0.62 14.41 21.90
N LEU A 121 1.36 15.26 21.19
CA LEU A 121 1.11 16.70 21.15
C LEU A 121 -0.30 17.02 20.66
N LEU A 122 -0.77 16.34 19.60
CA LEU A 122 -2.15 16.48 19.12
C LEU A 122 -3.19 16.02 20.16
N LYS A 123 -2.92 14.88 20.83
CA LYS A 123 -3.83 14.31 21.83
C LYS A 123 -3.95 15.17 23.09
N ASP A 124 -2.81 15.62 23.62
CA ASP A 124 -2.73 16.35 24.88
C ASP A 124 -3.08 17.84 24.70
N LYS A 125 -3.07 18.32 23.45
CA LYS A 125 -3.46 19.70 23.05
C LYS A 125 -2.61 20.81 23.70
N VAL A 126 -1.45 20.44 24.25
CA VAL A 126 -0.55 21.38 24.94
C VAL A 126 0.04 22.35 23.93
N GLY A 127 -0.28 23.63 24.06
CA GLY A 127 0.23 24.69 23.18
C GLY A 127 -0.56 24.85 21.88
N ALA A 128 -1.76 24.26 21.78
CA ALA A 128 -2.64 24.48 20.64
C ALA A 128 -2.96 25.98 20.47
N ASP A 129 -2.79 26.49 19.26
CA ASP A 129 -2.94 27.90 18.90
C ASP A 129 -3.97 28.11 17.77
N VAL A 130 -4.69 27.05 17.39
CA VAL A 130 -5.84 27.06 16.50
C VAL A 130 -6.87 26.00 16.89
N THR A 131 -8.14 26.35 16.72
CA THR A 131 -9.30 25.46 16.87
C THR A 131 -10.05 25.41 15.55
N PHE A 132 -10.39 24.21 15.08
CA PHE A 132 -11.27 24.03 13.92
C PHE A 132 -12.67 23.65 14.37
N ILE A 133 -13.68 24.22 13.72
CA ILE A 133 -15.08 23.78 13.86
C ILE A 133 -15.45 23.02 12.58
N VAL A 134 -15.75 21.73 12.72
CA VAL A 134 -16.05 20.83 11.59
C VAL A 134 -17.31 20.05 11.93
N GLY A 135 -18.39 20.24 11.17
CA GLY A 135 -19.65 19.52 11.41
C GLY A 135 -20.24 19.67 12.82
N GLY A 136 -19.88 20.73 13.55
CA GLY A 136 -20.28 20.94 14.95
C GLY A 136 -19.29 20.41 15.99
N GLU A 137 -18.28 19.64 15.59
CA GLU A 137 -17.18 19.19 16.45
C GLU A 137 -16.00 20.16 16.43
N THR A 138 -15.23 20.16 17.52
CA THR A 138 -14.07 21.04 17.70
C THR A 138 -12.76 20.26 17.72
N PHE A 139 -11.77 20.74 16.96
CA PHE A 139 -10.44 20.14 16.86
C PHE A 139 -9.36 21.18 17.17
N GLU A 140 -8.61 20.97 18.24
CA GLU A 140 -7.49 21.84 18.63
C GLU A 140 -6.20 21.33 18.00
N ALA A 141 -5.39 22.24 17.47
CA ALA A 141 -4.16 21.90 16.75
C ALA A 141 -3.14 23.05 16.81
N HIS A 142 -2.01 22.86 16.11
CA HIS A 142 -0.85 23.74 16.12
C HIS A 142 -0.58 24.26 14.71
N LYS A 143 -0.70 25.56 14.50
CA LYS A 143 -0.53 26.24 13.20
C LYS A 143 0.79 25.87 12.53
N ILE A 144 1.88 25.85 13.29
CA ILE A 144 3.21 25.54 12.75
C ILE A 144 3.32 24.10 12.24
N VAL A 145 2.72 23.13 12.94
CA VAL A 145 2.74 21.72 12.51
C VAL A 145 1.90 21.55 11.25
N LEU A 146 0.72 22.16 11.21
CA LEU A 146 -0.16 22.14 10.04
C LEU A 146 0.50 22.78 8.82
N ALA A 147 1.06 23.98 8.99
CA ALA A 147 1.74 24.72 7.93
C ALA A 147 2.97 23.98 7.38
N THR A 148 3.70 23.27 8.24
CA THR A 148 4.86 22.46 7.82
C THR A 148 4.44 21.29 6.91
N ARG A 149 3.22 20.77 7.08
CA ARG A 149 2.73 19.55 6.41
C ARG A 149 1.79 19.83 5.24
N SER A 150 1.28 21.05 5.13
CA SER A 150 0.34 21.45 4.09
C SER A 150 0.65 22.88 3.60
N PRO A 151 0.97 23.05 2.31
CA PRO A 151 1.10 24.38 1.69
C PRO A 151 -0.16 25.23 1.84
N VAL A 152 -1.34 24.61 1.89
CA VAL A 152 -2.62 25.30 2.06
C VAL A 152 -2.70 25.89 3.47
N PHE A 153 -2.38 25.12 4.51
CA PHE A 153 -2.31 25.66 5.88
C PHE A 153 -1.16 26.68 6.05
N MET A 154 -0.05 26.53 5.33
CA MET A 154 1.01 27.54 5.31
C MET A 154 0.48 28.88 4.78
N ALA A 155 -0.24 28.86 3.65
CA ALA A 155 -0.84 30.05 3.09
C ALA A 155 -1.93 30.63 4.02
N GLU A 156 -2.78 29.78 4.61
CA GLU A 156 -3.85 30.18 5.51
C GLU A 156 -3.32 30.92 6.75
N PHE A 157 -2.29 30.39 7.41
CA PHE A 157 -1.81 30.91 8.69
C PHE A 157 -0.66 31.93 8.56
N TYR A 158 0.17 31.81 7.53
CA TYR A 158 1.39 32.60 7.36
C TYR A 158 1.45 33.33 6.01
N GLY A 159 0.43 33.22 5.16
CA GLY A 159 0.35 33.93 3.89
C GLY A 159 0.06 35.42 4.04
N GLN A 160 0.18 36.15 2.93
CA GLN A 160 0.03 37.61 2.87
C GLN A 160 -1.38 38.10 3.21
N MET A 161 -2.40 37.25 2.99
CA MET A 161 -3.81 37.55 3.27
C MET A 161 -4.31 36.88 4.55
N ARG A 162 -3.41 36.45 5.45
CA ARG A 162 -3.81 35.79 6.70
C ARG A 162 -4.80 36.67 7.47
N GLU A 163 -5.89 36.07 7.93
CA GLU A 163 -6.81 36.76 8.82
C GLU A 163 -6.11 37.01 10.16
N SER A 164 -5.86 38.29 10.47
CA SER A 164 -5.15 38.66 11.68
C SER A 164 -6.02 38.37 12.91
N GLY A 165 -5.66 37.34 13.67
CA GLY A 165 -6.24 37.05 14.98
C GLY A 165 -7.23 35.89 15.03
N THR A 166 -7.47 35.18 13.93
CA THR A 166 -8.41 34.05 13.94
C THR A 166 -7.80 32.85 14.66
N CYS A 167 -8.30 32.58 15.88
CA CYS A 167 -8.02 31.36 16.64
C CYS A 167 -8.97 30.22 16.25
N CYS A 168 -10.04 30.50 15.50
CA CYS A 168 -11.09 29.55 15.19
C CYS A 168 -11.39 29.48 13.69
N VAL A 169 -11.20 28.33 13.07
CA VAL A 169 -11.38 28.12 11.61
C VAL A 169 -12.55 27.18 11.37
N THR A 170 -13.57 27.63 10.64
CA THR A 170 -14.68 26.75 10.25
C THR A 170 -14.34 25.99 8.97
N VAL A 171 -14.29 24.66 9.04
CA VAL A 171 -14.11 23.81 7.87
C VAL A 171 -15.47 23.34 7.38
N LYS A 172 -15.84 23.79 6.18
CA LYS A 172 -17.04 23.35 5.46
C LYS A 172 -16.73 22.17 4.55
N ASP A 173 -17.75 21.35 4.29
CA ASP A 173 -17.71 20.25 3.31
C ASP A 173 -16.68 19.14 3.61
N VAL A 174 -16.34 18.95 4.89
CA VAL A 174 -15.53 17.82 5.37
C VAL A 174 -16.26 17.22 6.58
N GLN A 175 -16.39 15.89 6.60
CA GLN A 175 -16.96 15.19 7.75
C GLN A 175 -15.97 15.21 8.92
N PRO A 176 -16.43 15.30 10.18
CA PRO A 176 -15.56 15.34 11.35
C PRO A 176 -14.56 14.17 11.41
N ALA A 177 -15.01 12.95 11.12
CA ALA A 177 -14.16 11.75 11.09
C ALA A 177 -13.00 11.87 10.06
N VAL A 178 -13.30 12.39 8.87
CA VAL A 178 -12.30 12.61 7.80
C VAL A 178 -11.29 13.67 8.23
N PHE A 179 -11.75 14.75 8.86
CA PHE A 179 -10.86 15.80 9.35
C PHE A 179 -9.98 15.33 10.52
N GLY A 180 -10.54 14.53 11.44
CA GLY A 180 -9.77 13.88 12.50
C GLY A 180 -8.67 12.96 11.94
N ALA A 181 -8.98 12.17 10.91
CA ALA A 181 -8.02 11.32 10.23
C ALA A 181 -6.95 12.12 9.44
N LEU A 182 -7.33 13.26 8.83
CA LEU A 182 -6.38 14.20 8.23
C LEU A 182 -5.40 14.74 9.28
N LEU A 183 -5.90 15.22 10.42
CA LEU A 183 -5.06 15.68 11.53
C LEU A 183 -4.16 14.56 12.04
N HIS A 184 -4.68 13.35 12.22
CA HIS A 184 -3.85 12.20 12.61
C HIS A 184 -2.67 12.02 11.64
N PHE A 185 -2.92 12.06 10.33
CA PHE A 185 -1.86 11.92 9.33
C PHE A 185 -0.83 13.06 9.39
N ILE A 186 -1.25 14.30 9.62
CA ILE A 186 -0.34 15.45 9.75
C ILE A 186 0.70 15.20 10.86
N TYR A 187 0.27 14.68 12.01
CA TYR A 187 1.14 14.49 13.18
C TYR A 187 1.87 13.15 13.22
N ASN A 188 1.36 12.11 12.55
CA ASN A 188 1.88 10.75 12.66
C ASN A 188 2.46 10.20 11.33
N ASP A 189 2.23 10.89 10.21
CA ASP A 189 2.62 10.45 8.84
C ASP A 189 2.07 9.06 8.46
N SER A 190 0.97 8.65 9.10
CA SER A 190 0.21 7.44 8.83
C SER A 190 -1.30 7.70 8.93
N LEU A 191 -2.08 6.91 8.20
CA LEU A 191 -3.53 6.90 8.39
C LEU A 191 -3.84 6.32 9.79
N PRO A 192 -4.90 6.79 10.47
CA PRO A 192 -5.32 6.19 11.72
C PRO A 192 -5.74 4.73 11.50
N ASP A 193 -5.78 3.97 12.58
CA ASP A 193 -6.47 2.69 12.58
C ASP A 193 -7.96 2.93 12.32
N MET A 194 -8.50 2.27 11.30
CA MET A 194 -9.90 2.36 10.87
C MET A 194 -10.58 0.99 10.99
N GLY A 195 -10.08 0.13 11.88
CA GLY A 195 -10.54 -1.25 12.04
C GLY A 195 -12.03 -1.43 12.37
N ASP A 196 -12.73 -0.37 12.78
CA ASP A 196 -14.18 -0.38 13.01
C ASP A 196 -15.00 -0.24 11.71
N LEU A 197 -14.36 0.13 10.59
CA LEU A 197 -15.00 0.27 9.28
C LEU A 197 -14.84 -0.99 8.45
N GLU A 198 -15.94 -1.49 7.88
CA GLU A 198 -15.92 -2.67 7.01
C GLU A 198 -16.34 -2.33 5.58
N GLY A 199 -15.76 -3.05 4.61
CA GLY A 199 -16.16 -3.03 3.20
C GLY A 199 -16.30 -1.62 2.61
N ASN A 200 -17.52 -1.26 2.23
CA ASN A 200 -17.80 0.00 1.53
C ASN A 200 -17.55 1.24 2.40
N GLU A 201 -17.76 1.17 3.72
CA GLU A 201 -17.54 2.33 4.62
C GLU A 201 -16.06 2.70 4.69
N TYR A 202 -15.18 1.69 4.74
CA TYR A 202 -13.74 1.90 4.65
C TYR A 202 -13.36 2.55 3.31
N HIS A 203 -13.88 2.01 2.21
CA HIS A 203 -13.59 2.53 0.87
C HIS A 203 -14.07 3.98 0.69
N GLU A 204 -15.25 4.33 1.18
CA GLU A 204 -15.77 5.70 1.20
C GLU A 204 -14.90 6.63 2.05
N MET A 205 -14.47 6.19 3.23
CA MET A 205 -13.54 6.94 4.08
C MET A 205 -12.22 7.24 3.35
N ILE A 206 -11.63 6.25 2.65
CA ILE A 206 -10.40 6.44 1.89
C ILE A 206 -10.60 7.44 0.74
N TRP A 207 -11.75 7.41 0.05
CA TRP A 207 -12.08 8.43 -0.95
C TRP A 207 -12.19 9.83 -0.36
N HIS A 208 -12.90 9.99 0.76
CA HIS A 208 -13.01 11.27 1.43
C HIS A 208 -11.64 11.80 1.90
N LEU A 209 -10.76 10.91 2.36
CA LEU A 209 -9.38 11.25 2.72
C LEU A 209 -8.54 11.62 1.52
N LEU A 210 -8.72 10.98 0.37
CA LEU A 210 -8.07 11.36 -0.88
C LEU A 210 -8.48 12.77 -1.29
N VAL A 211 -9.77 13.09 -1.24
CA VAL A 211 -10.29 14.43 -1.55
C VAL A 211 -9.78 15.47 -0.56
N ALA A 212 -9.73 15.16 0.72
CA ALA A 212 -9.14 16.04 1.73
C ALA A 212 -7.64 16.24 1.49
N ALA A 213 -6.89 15.18 1.18
CA ALA A 213 -5.47 15.26 0.88
C ALA A 213 -5.19 16.15 -0.34
N ASP A 214 -6.00 16.05 -1.40
CA ASP A 214 -5.92 16.94 -2.55
C ASP A 214 -6.21 18.39 -2.17
N ARG A 215 -7.31 18.63 -1.44
CA ARG A 215 -7.72 19.97 -0.97
C ARG A 215 -6.64 20.66 -0.15
N TYR A 216 -5.92 19.92 0.69
CA TYR A 216 -4.85 20.44 1.54
C TYR A 216 -3.44 20.25 0.95
N ALA A 217 -3.34 19.86 -0.33
CA ALA A 217 -2.08 19.65 -1.05
C ALA A 217 -1.08 18.70 -0.33
N MET A 218 -1.59 17.60 0.21
CA MET A 218 -0.83 16.60 0.96
C MET A 218 -0.51 15.37 0.08
N GLU A 219 0.47 15.53 -0.81
CA GLU A 219 0.77 14.56 -1.87
C GLU A 219 1.06 13.13 -1.36
N ARG A 220 1.83 12.98 -0.28
CA ARG A 220 2.13 11.65 0.29
C ARG A 220 0.85 10.93 0.74
N MET A 221 -0.08 11.64 1.38
CA MET A 221 -1.37 11.08 1.79
C MET A 221 -2.23 10.74 0.58
N LYS A 222 -2.28 11.64 -0.41
CA LYS A 222 -3.03 11.42 -1.66
C LYS A 222 -2.54 10.15 -2.37
N LEU A 223 -1.23 9.94 -2.46
CA LEU A 223 -0.64 8.74 -3.04
C LEU A 223 -0.92 7.47 -2.22
N LEU A 224 -0.92 7.59 -0.89
CA LEU A 224 -1.26 6.46 -0.02
C LEU A 224 -2.72 6.03 -0.21
N CYS A 225 -3.67 6.97 -0.24
CA CYS A 225 -5.07 6.68 -0.53
C CYS A 225 -5.24 6.05 -1.91
N GLN A 226 -4.58 6.60 -2.95
CA GLN A 226 -4.58 5.99 -4.29
C GLN A 226 -4.03 4.55 -4.27
N SER A 227 -2.98 4.27 -3.50
CA SER A 227 -2.39 2.94 -3.39
C SER A 227 -3.32 1.94 -2.70
N ILE A 228 -4.18 2.38 -1.78
CA ILE A 228 -5.18 1.53 -1.12
C ILE A 228 -6.31 1.24 -2.09
N LEU A 229 -6.88 2.28 -2.71
CA LEU A 229 -7.97 2.15 -3.69
C LEU A 229 -7.58 1.29 -4.91
N ALA A 230 -6.30 1.30 -5.30
CA ALA A 230 -5.80 0.48 -6.39
C ALA A 230 -5.68 -1.02 -6.05
N GLN A 231 -5.61 -1.39 -4.76
CA GLN A 231 -5.52 -2.79 -4.33
C GLN A 231 -6.88 -3.48 -4.35
N ASP A 232 -7.96 -2.72 -4.15
CA ASP A 232 -9.33 -3.22 -4.07
C ASP A 232 -10.12 -3.04 -5.38
N LEU A 233 -9.42 -2.93 -6.53
CA LEU A 233 -10.09 -2.82 -7.82
C LEU A 233 -10.80 -4.13 -8.17
N ASP A 234 -12.11 -4.01 -8.39
CA ASP A 234 -12.96 -5.10 -8.86
C ASP A 234 -13.70 -4.75 -10.16
N VAL A 235 -14.29 -5.76 -10.80
CA VAL A 235 -14.97 -5.59 -12.09
C VAL A 235 -16.17 -4.65 -12.01
N GLU A 236 -16.91 -4.68 -10.90
CA GLU A 236 -18.11 -3.87 -10.67
C GLU A 236 -17.77 -2.41 -10.36
N THR A 237 -16.65 -2.16 -9.66
CA THR A 237 -16.27 -0.81 -9.19
C THR A 237 -15.20 -0.13 -10.04
N VAL A 238 -14.39 -0.84 -10.84
CA VAL A 238 -13.26 -0.22 -11.55
C VAL A 238 -13.67 0.94 -12.45
N ALA A 239 -14.86 0.89 -13.06
CA ALA A 239 -15.36 1.96 -13.91
C ALA A 239 -15.77 3.22 -13.11
N THR A 240 -16.38 3.05 -11.93
CA THR A 240 -16.73 4.18 -11.06
C THR A 240 -15.48 4.78 -10.42
N THR A 241 -14.54 3.93 -9.97
CA THR A 241 -13.23 4.35 -9.45
C THR A 241 -12.44 5.11 -10.51
N LEU A 242 -12.44 4.66 -11.77
CA LEU A 242 -11.78 5.36 -12.88
C LEU A 242 -12.36 6.76 -13.12
N GLY A 243 -13.69 6.91 -13.10
CA GLY A 243 -14.33 8.21 -13.22
C GLY A 243 -13.98 9.15 -12.06
N SER A 244 -13.96 8.63 -10.83
CA SER A 244 -13.54 9.40 -9.66
C SER A 244 -12.06 9.78 -9.71
N ALA A 245 -11.19 8.87 -10.16
CA ALA A 245 -9.75 9.12 -10.28
C ALA A 245 -9.45 10.22 -11.31
N ASP A 246 -10.19 10.27 -12.41
CA ASP A 246 -10.11 11.37 -13.39
C ASP A 246 -10.57 12.69 -12.78
N ARG A 247 -11.73 12.69 -12.11
CA ARG A 247 -12.30 13.88 -11.46
C ARG A 247 -11.36 14.54 -10.43
N TYR A 248 -10.61 13.73 -9.68
CA TYR A 248 -9.70 14.22 -8.64
C TYR A 248 -8.22 14.26 -9.09
N ASN A 249 -7.95 14.21 -10.40
CA ASN A 249 -6.60 14.23 -10.98
C ASN A 249 -5.64 13.24 -10.29
N CYS A 250 -6.07 11.99 -10.17
CA CYS A 250 -5.33 10.90 -9.55
C CYS A 250 -4.71 10.00 -10.60
N ASP A 251 -3.65 10.49 -11.26
CA ASP A 251 -3.07 9.85 -12.44
C ASP A 251 -2.59 8.42 -12.19
N LYS A 252 -2.05 8.11 -11.00
CA LYS A 252 -1.57 6.76 -10.69
C LYS A 252 -2.72 5.78 -10.51
N LEU A 253 -3.79 6.19 -9.81
CA LEU A 253 -5.00 5.38 -9.68
C LEU A 253 -5.71 5.21 -11.03
N LYS A 254 -5.81 6.29 -11.81
CA LYS A 254 -6.35 6.25 -13.18
C LYS A 254 -5.58 5.25 -14.05
N ALA A 255 -4.24 5.29 -14.03
CA ALA A 255 -3.41 4.37 -14.78
C ALA A 255 -3.58 2.90 -14.33
N ALA A 256 -3.78 2.66 -13.03
CA ALA A 256 -4.07 1.34 -12.48
C ALA A 256 -5.44 0.82 -12.93
N CYS A 257 -6.48 1.65 -12.87
CA CYS A 257 -7.81 1.31 -13.38
C CYS A 257 -7.77 0.99 -14.88
N VAL A 258 -7.11 1.82 -15.70
CA VAL A 258 -6.97 1.56 -17.14
C VAL A 258 -6.24 0.25 -17.39
N GLN A 259 -5.19 -0.05 -16.63
CA GLN A 259 -4.46 -1.32 -16.76
C GLN A 259 -5.33 -2.52 -16.36
N PHE A 260 -6.14 -2.38 -15.31
CA PHE A 260 -7.08 -3.42 -14.90
C PHE A 260 -8.11 -3.71 -16.00
N ILE A 261 -8.72 -2.68 -16.58
CA ILE A 261 -9.73 -2.83 -17.65
C ILE A 261 -9.10 -3.38 -18.93
N ALA A 262 -7.89 -2.93 -19.28
CA ALA A 262 -7.21 -3.34 -20.51
C ALA A 262 -6.70 -4.79 -20.49
N SER A 263 -6.74 -5.47 -19.34
CA SER A 263 -6.48 -6.91 -19.28
C SER A 263 -7.61 -7.67 -19.98
N SER A 264 -7.29 -8.35 -21.08
CA SER A 264 -8.26 -8.84 -22.09
C SER A 264 -9.38 -9.74 -21.55
N GLU A 265 -9.19 -10.39 -20.39
CA GLU A 265 -10.18 -11.28 -19.79
C GLU A 265 -11.27 -10.54 -19.00
N LYS A 266 -11.02 -9.30 -18.55
CA LYS A 266 -11.94 -8.55 -17.68
C LYS A 266 -12.74 -7.49 -18.44
N MET A 267 -12.32 -7.13 -19.65
CA MET A 267 -12.91 -6.02 -20.40
C MET A 267 -14.39 -6.24 -20.71
N ASP A 268 -14.79 -7.41 -21.19
CA ASP A 268 -16.19 -7.71 -21.53
C ASP A 268 -17.10 -7.67 -20.30
N ALA A 269 -16.61 -8.18 -19.17
CA ALA A 269 -17.32 -8.13 -17.90
C ALA A 269 -17.49 -6.68 -17.41
N VAL A 270 -16.42 -5.86 -17.45
CA VAL A 270 -16.48 -4.45 -17.07
C VAL A 270 -17.45 -3.67 -17.97
N VAL A 271 -17.45 -3.94 -19.28
CA VAL A 271 -18.34 -3.27 -20.26
C VAL A 271 -19.81 -3.55 -19.96
N ALA A 272 -20.13 -4.72 -19.40
CA ALA A 272 -21.49 -5.09 -19.02
C ALA A 272 -21.98 -4.40 -17.73
N THR A 273 -21.10 -3.76 -16.95
CA THR A 273 -21.48 -3.12 -15.68
C THR A 273 -22.19 -1.78 -15.88
N GLN A 274 -23.11 -1.46 -14.96
CA GLN A 274 -23.76 -0.15 -14.93
C GLN A 274 -22.75 0.98 -14.69
N GLY A 275 -21.68 0.72 -13.94
CA GLY A 275 -20.58 1.67 -13.71
C GLY A 275 -19.92 2.12 -15.01
N TYR A 276 -19.68 1.20 -15.94
CA TYR A 276 -19.10 1.51 -17.24
C TYR A 276 -20.05 2.29 -18.15
N ALA A 277 -21.35 1.96 -18.15
CA ALA A 277 -22.36 2.74 -18.85
C ALA A 277 -22.45 4.18 -18.32
N ASN A 278 -22.36 4.36 -17.00
CA ASN A 278 -22.34 5.68 -16.37
C ASN A 278 -21.07 6.46 -16.76
N LEU A 279 -19.90 5.82 -16.73
CA LEU A 279 -18.63 6.42 -17.08
C LEU A 279 -18.65 7.00 -18.51
N LYS A 280 -19.24 6.29 -19.48
CA LYS A 280 -19.41 6.78 -20.87
C LYS A 280 -20.15 8.11 -20.94
N ARG A 281 -21.13 8.30 -20.06
CA ARG A 281 -21.97 9.50 -20.03
C ARG A 281 -21.30 10.65 -19.29
N THR A 282 -20.61 10.36 -18.19
CA THR A 282 -20.06 11.40 -17.31
C THR A 282 -18.65 11.85 -17.68
N CYS A 283 -17.82 10.95 -18.21
CA CYS A 283 -16.39 11.20 -18.43
C CYS A 283 -15.89 10.57 -19.76
N PRO A 284 -16.37 11.03 -20.93
CA PRO A 284 -16.03 10.44 -22.22
C PRO A 284 -14.53 10.58 -22.60
N SER A 285 -13.83 11.59 -22.05
CA SER A 285 -12.39 11.82 -22.26
C SER A 285 -11.51 10.66 -21.77
N VAL A 286 -11.93 9.98 -20.70
CA VAL A 286 -11.16 8.89 -20.07
C VAL A 286 -10.99 7.69 -20.99
N PHE A 287 -11.87 7.56 -21.98
CA PHE A 287 -11.78 6.49 -22.98
C PHE A 287 -10.62 6.68 -23.95
N VAL A 288 -10.14 7.91 -24.17
CA VAL A 288 -8.96 8.15 -25.03
C VAL A 288 -7.75 7.40 -24.46
N ASP A 289 -7.50 7.58 -23.17
CA ASP A 289 -6.39 6.90 -22.47
C ASP A 289 -6.55 5.38 -22.47
N LEU A 290 -7.78 4.89 -22.32
CA LEU A 290 -8.11 3.46 -22.37
C LEU A 290 -7.85 2.87 -23.76
N PHE A 291 -8.29 3.55 -24.82
CA PHE A 291 -8.08 3.12 -26.20
C PHE A 291 -6.61 3.16 -26.62
N GLU A 292 -5.89 4.21 -26.23
CA GLU A 292 -4.45 4.28 -26.47
C GLU A 292 -3.71 3.12 -25.80
N LYS A 293 -4.02 2.82 -24.53
CA LYS A 293 -3.33 1.76 -23.79
C LYS A 293 -3.69 0.36 -24.30
N THR A 294 -4.96 0.10 -24.63
CA THR A 294 -5.38 -1.17 -25.27
C THR A 294 -4.77 -1.34 -26.66
N SER A 295 -4.61 -0.28 -27.45
CA SER A 295 -3.95 -0.34 -28.76
C SER A 295 -2.44 -0.65 -28.67
N LYS A 296 -1.76 -0.17 -27.62
CA LYS A 296 -0.36 -0.48 -27.34
C LYS A 296 -0.18 -1.95 -26.93
N LEU A 297 -1.08 -2.46 -26.08
CA LEU A 297 -1.04 -3.87 -25.63
C LEU A 297 -1.33 -4.87 -26.75
N ARG A 298 -2.11 -4.50 -27.77
CA ARG A 298 -2.36 -5.35 -28.95
C ARG A 298 -1.19 -5.40 -29.95
N LYS A 299 -0.18 -4.53 -29.79
CA LYS A 299 1.00 -4.45 -30.68
C LYS A 299 2.24 -5.14 -30.11
N THR A 300 2.18 -5.59 -28.86
CA THR A 300 3.23 -6.33 -28.14
C THR A 300 2.82 -7.78 -27.98
#